data_AF-A0A9P9CM43-F1
#
_entry.id   AF-A0A9P9CM43-F1
#
_cell.length_a   1.000
_cell.length_b   1.000
_cell.length_c   1.000
_cell.angle_alpha   90.00
_cell.angle_beta   90.00
_cell.angle_gamma   90.00
#
_symmetry.space_group_name_H-M   'P 1'
#
loop_
_entity.id
_entity.type
_entity.pdbx_description
1 polymer ?
#
loop_
_entity_poly.entity_id
_entity_poly.type
_entity_poly.pdbx_seq_one_letter_code
_entity_poly.pdbx_strand_id
1 'polypeptide(L)'
;MRAAVIPSLLALTSTVVAQTFSDDTINKVKSNLASAAKQSWELGTRAQALILVFNANSLPPPFGSSDAGNLGSVLAIASNAVSQLPEDNTARPLDGGAGGDPPSMGIAVLLAASSGSSNASRYQQAADNQLNFVLNSLPRSSDGAISHRVEQVQLWSDFIYMTPPFMAYYGVVRSNKTLVQMAYDQIKLYHNTLYDKNSKTWKHMALGDSPDEKHWSTGNGWAAAGALRVLATMKNSDWSGDFKNQMKDLEHWVSDILDGMYSKLDSNSLLFHNYVDDKSTFIDAAGAALIASATYRLSLLRDVHYHLPDAERVRKGLVARVNSDGWLAPVVNPDSFKEEGSHSPEGQPSFFCFNPRENAASSTMPPSRFVALLAMAVAMMLALG
;
A
#
# COMPACT_ATOMS: atom_id res chain seq x y z
N MET A 1 1.94 47.13 46.26
CA MET A 1 1.73 45.85 45.55
C MET A 1 1.52 46.15 44.08
N ARG A 2 2.47 45.76 43.22
CA ARG A 2 2.34 45.91 41.76
C ARG A 2 1.59 44.69 41.23
N ALA A 3 0.38 44.91 40.71
CA ALA A 3 -0.39 43.86 40.03
C ALA A 3 0.23 43.64 38.64
N ALA A 4 0.70 42.42 38.39
CA ALA A 4 1.18 42.00 37.08
C ALA A 4 -0.02 41.77 36.15
N VAL A 5 -0.06 42.51 35.06
CA VAL A 5 -0.98 42.27 33.94
C VAL A 5 -0.37 41.14 33.11
N ILE A 6 -0.98 39.95 33.15
CA ILE A 6 -0.65 38.85 32.24
C ILE A 6 -1.38 39.13 30.93
N PRO A 7 -0.69 39.31 29.78
CA PRO A 7 -1.37 39.40 28.50
C PRO A 7 -1.87 38.01 28.11
N SER A 8 -3.18 37.87 27.99
CA SER A 8 -3.82 36.69 27.40
C SER A 8 -3.35 36.53 25.95
N LEU A 9 -2.50 35.53 25.70
CA LEU A 9 -2.17 35.08 24.36
C LEU A 9 -3.44 34.45 23.76
N LEU A 10 -4.16 35.20 22.92
CA LEU A 10 -5.14 34.60 22.02
C LEU A 10 -4.37 33.73 21.02
N ALA A 11 -4.31 32.43 21.29
CA ALA A 11 -3.93 31.44 20.30
C ALA A 11 -5.00 31.47 19.20
N LEU A 12 -4.68 32.06 18.06
CA LEU A 12 -5.40 31.85 16.80
C LEU A 12 -5.25 30.37 16.45
N THR A 13 -6.17 29.54 16.93
CA THR A 13 -6.36 28.19 16.41
C THR A 13 -6.94 28.35 15.01
N SER A 14 -6.07 28.47 14.01
CA SER A 14 -6.47 28.27 12.62
C SER A 14 -7.02 26.85 12.50
N THR A 15 -8.34 26.74 12.36
CA THR A 15 -9.01 25.49 12.02
C THR A 15 -8.47 25.02 10.67
N VAL A 16 -7.65 23.97 10.69
CA VAL A 16 -7.26 23.26 9.47
C VAL A 16 -8.51 22.51 9.01
N VAL A 17 -9.28 23.12 8.12
CA VAL A 17 -10.34 22.42 7.39
C VAL A 17 -9.62 21.52 6.38
N ALA A 18 -9.65 20.20 6.56
CA ALA A 18 -9.21 19.33 5.47
C ALA A 18 -10.17 19.51 4.31
N GLN A 19 -9.63 19.72 3.12
CA GLN A 19 -10.38 19.53 1.88
C GLN A 19 -10.78 18.05 1.81
N THR A 20 -12.06 17.79 2.05
CA THR A 20 -12.68 16.48 1.91
C THR A 20 -13.31 16.37 0.53
N PHE A 21 -13.08 15.27 -0.18
CA PHE A 21 -13.84 14.98 -1.40
C PHE A 21 -15.31 14.75 -1.06
N SER A 22 -16.21 15.04 -2.01
CA SER A 22 -17.62 14.67 -1.86
C SER A 22 -17.79 13.15 -1.94
N ASP A 23 -18.86 12.63 -1.35
CA ASP A 23 -19.22 11.20 -1.48
C ASP A 23 -19.41 10.79 -2.94
N ASP A 24 -19.88 11.72 -3.79
CA ASP A 24 -19.99 11.52 -5.23
C ASP A 24 -18.61 11.30 -5.88
N THR A 25 -17.61 12.13 -5.56
CA THR A 25 -16.24 11.94 -6.07
C THR A 25 -15.64 10.63 -5.57
N ILE A 26 -15.84 10.28 -4.29
CA ILE A 26 -15.34 9.03 -3.71
C ILE A 26 -15.98 7.82 -4.41
N ASN A 27 -17.29 7.85 -4.63
CA ASN A 27 -18.01 6.77 -5.30
C ASN A 27 -17.61 6.65 -6.77
N LYS A 28 -17.38 7.77 -7.46
CA LYS A 28 -16.82 7.77 -8.83
C LYS A 28 -15.44 7.15 -8.87
N VAL A 29 -14.53 7.52 -7.95
CA VAL A 29 -13.21 6.89 -7.83
C VAL A 29 -13.33 5.39 -7.55
N LYS A 30 -14.25 4.96 -6.66
CA LYS A 30 -14.53 3.53 -6.37
C LYS A 30 -14.99 2.79 -7.63
N SER A 31 -15.93 3.39 -8.37
CA SER A 31 -16.48 2.84 -9.60
C SER A 31 -15.42 2.76 -10.71
N ASN A 32 -14.63 3.82 -10.89
CA ASN A 32 -13.56 3.90 -11.88
C ASN A 32 -12.49 2.84 -11.62
N LEU A 33 -12.05 2.68 -10.37
CA LEU A 33 -11.14 1.60 -9.98
C LEU A 33 -11.76 0.22 -10.27
N ALA A 34 -13.04 0.05 -9.95
CA ALA A 34 -13.72 -1.22 -10.19
C ALA A 34 -13.82 -1.59 -11.68
N SER A 35 -13.94 -0.59 -12.56
CA SER A 35 -14.00 -0.78 -14.02
C SER A 35 -12.62 -0.90 -14.68
N ALA A 36 -11.60 -0.23 -14.13
CA ALA A 36 -10.26 -0.23 -14.70
C ALA A 36 -9.45 -1.48 -14.36
N ALA A 37 -9.58 -2.00 -13.13
CA ALA A 37 -8.80 -3.14 -12.67
C ALA A 37 -9.22 -4.44 -13.38
N LYS A 38 -8.30 -5.02 -14.13
CA LYS A 38 -8.47 -6.22 -14.95
C LYS A 38 -7.36 -7.25 -14.70
N GLN A 39 -6.13 -6.81 -14.46
CA GLN A 39 -4.98 -7.68 -14.21
C GLN A 39 -4.88 -8.03 -12.73
N SER A 40 -4.24 -9.17 -12.42
CA SER A 40 -4.09 -9.61 -11.03
C SER A 40 -3.52 -8.59 -10.06
N TRP A 41 -2.45 -7.87 -10.41
CA TRP A 41 -1.87 -6.87 -9.52
C TRP A 41 -2.81 -5.67 -9.31
N GLU A 42 -3.62 -5.29 -10.31
CA GLU A 42 -4.63 -4.22 -10.20
C GLU A 42 -5.77 -4.66 -9.28
N LEU A 43 -6.25 -5.89 -9.46
CA LEU A 43 -7.30 -6.50 -8.66
C LEU A 43 -6.83 -6.74 -7.22
N GLY A 44 -5.58 -7.18 -7.04
CA GLY A 44 -4.93 -7.34 -5.75
C GLY A 44 -4.79 -6.01 -5.04
N THR A 45 -4.28 -4.99 -5.71
CA THR A 45 -4.15 -3.63 -5.16
C THR A 45 -5.51 -3.06 -4.77
N ARG A 46 -6.54 -3.23 -5.61
CA ARG A 46 -7.92 -2.85 -5.29
C ARG A 46 -8.43 -3.57 -4.04
N ALA A 47 -8.30 -4.89 -3.98
CA ALA A 47 -8.73 -5.67 -2.82
C ALA A 47 -8.00 -5.22 -1.55
N GLN A 48 -6.71 -4.97 -1.66
CA GLN A 48 -5.88 -4.51 -0.57
C GLN A 48 -6.27 -3.11 -0.08
N ALA A 49 -6.59 -2.16 -0.97
CA ALA A 49 -7.09 -0.85 -0.60
C ALA A 49 -8.41 -0.95 0.17
N LEU A 50 -9.35 -1.78 -0.32
CA LEU A 50 -10.62 -2.05 0.39
C LEU A 50 -10.38 -2.67 1.77
N ILE A 51 -9.36 -3.53 1.93
CA ILE A 51 -8.98 -4.11 3.22
C ILE A 51 -8.39 -3.06 4.18
N LEU A 52 -7.60 -2.11 3.69
CA LEU A 52 -7.04 -1.07 4.54
C LEU A 52 -8.12 -0.12 5.07
N VAL A 53 -9.17 0.09 4.29
CA VAL A 53 -10.37 0.81 4.71
C VAL A 53 -11.13 0.05 5.82
N PHE A 54 -10.89 -1.26 6.02
CA PHE A 54 -11.56 -2.05 7.05
C PHE A 54 -11.06 -1.94 8.49
N ASN A 55 -9.99 -1.19 8.75
CA ASN A 55 -9.41 -1.02 10.10
C ASN A 55 -9.45 -2.28 10.99
N ALA A 56 -8.94 -3.39 10.47
CA ALA A 56 -8.84 -4.63 11.22
C ALA A 56 -7.60 -4.62 12.12
N ASN A 57 -7.80 -4.52 13.43
CA ASN A 57 -6.74 -4.68 14.43
C ASN A 57 -6.41 -6.16 14.72
N SER A 58 -6.97 -7.11 13.95
CA SER A 58 -6.72 -8.54 14.07
C SER A 58 -6.50 -9.19 12.70
N LEU A 59 -5.83 -10.34 12.70
CA LEU A 59 -5.54 -11.12 11.50
C LEU A 59 -6.00 -12.59 11.71
N PRO A 60 -6.97 -13.11 10.93
CA PRO A 60 -7.78 -12.38 9.95
C PRO A 60 -8.68 -11.29 10.62
N PRO A 61 -9.19 -10.31 9.86
CA PRO A 61 -10.21 -9.38 10.33
C PRO A 61 -11.41 -10.15 10.88
N PRO A 62 -12.09 -9.63 11.93
CA PRO A 62 -13.37 -10.20 12.31
C PRO A 62 -14.38 -9.92 11.18
N PHE A 63 -15.12 -10.93 10.76
CA PHE A 63 -16.21 -10.78 9.79
C PHE A 63 -17.41 -10.10 10.48
N GLY A 64 -17.35 -8.78 10.66
CA GLY A 64 -18.41 -7.95 11.26
C GLY A 64 -19.40 -7.39 10.23
N SER A 65 -20.61 -7.03 10.69
CA SER A 65 -21.70 -6.54 9.85
C SER A 65 -21.54 -5.08 9.38
N SER A 66 -20.69 -4.28 10.03
CA SER A 66 -20.48 -2.84 9.71
C SER A 66 -19.86 -2.59 8.33
N ASP A 67 -19.31 -3.64 7.71
CA ASP A 67 -18.32 -3.55 6.64
C ASP A 67 -18.63 -4.48 5.45
N ALA A 68 -19.88 -4.98 5.41
CA ALA A 68 -20.29 -6.01 4.46
C ALA A 68 -20.08 -5.64 2.97
N GLY A 69 -20.17 -4.36 2.60
CA GLY A 69 -20.10 -3.92 1.20
C GLY A 69 -18.70 -4.01 0.58
N ASN A 70 -17.70 -3.44 1.25
CA ASN A 70 -16.29 -3.55 0.83
C ASN A 70 -15.82 -5.03 0.89
N LEU A 71 -16.44 -5.87 1.74
CA LEU A 71 -15.96 -7.22 2.06
C LEU A 71 -16.55 -8.14 1.00
N GLY A 72 -17.82 -7.94 0.67
CA GLY A 72 -18.43 -8.49 -0.53
C GLY A 72 -17.60 -8.19 -1.79
N SER A 73 -17.05 -6.97 -1.91
CA SER A 73 -16.18 -6.62 -3.05
C SER A 73 -14.84 -7.39 -3.03
N VAL A 74 -14.19 -7.51 -1.87
CA VAL A 74 -12.97 -8.33 -1.70
C VAL A 74 -13.23 -9.80 -2.01
N LEU A 75 -14.34 -10.34 -1.49
CA LEU A 75 -14.77 -11.72 -1.73
C LEU A 75 -15.14 -11.96 -3.20
N ALA A 76 -15.72 -10.97 -3.88
CA ALA A 76 -16.02 -11.05 -5.31
C ALA A 76 -14.74 -11.08 -6.16
N ILE A 77 -13.71 -10.31 -5.80
CA ILE A 77 -12.40 -10.36 -6.46
C ILE A 77 -11.80 -11.77 -6.32
N ALA A 78 -11.80 -12.32 -5.10
CA ALA A 78 -11.33 -13.68 -4.85
C ALA A 78 -12.12 -14.74 -5.64
N SER A 79 -13.46 -14.63 -5.64
CA SER A 79 -14.34 -15.53 -6.38
C SER A 79 -14.07 -15.49 -7.87
N ASN A 80 -13.89 -14.30 -8.44
CA ASN A 80 -13.59 -14.15 -9.86
C ASN A 80 -12.26 -14.82 -10.22
N ALA A 81 -11.18 -14.47 -9.52
CA ALA A 81 -9.86 -15.05 -9.76
C ALA A 81 -9.86 -16.59 -9.67
N VAL A 82 -10.42 -17.14 -8.58
CA VAL A 82 -10.42 -18.60 -8.37
C VAL A 82 -11.35 -19.35 -9.32
N SER A 83 -12.44 -18.72 -9.80
CA SER A 83 -13.37 -19.34 -10.75
C SER A 83 -12.73 -19.65 -12.11
N GLN A 84 -11.69 -18.90 -12.49
CA GLN A 84 -10.97 -19.05 -13.76
C GLN A 84 -9.91 -20.15 -13.71
N LEU A 85 -9.55 -20.62 -12.51
CA LEU A 85 -8.53 -21.64 -12.32
C LEU A 85 -9.12 -23.05 -12.50
N PRO A 86 -8.38 -23.98 -13.13
CA PRO A 86 -8.74 -25.40 -13.12
C PRO A 86 -8.75 -25.96 -11.70
N GLU A 87 -9.69 -26.88 -11.42
CA GLU A 87 -9.84 -27.53 -10.13
C GLU A 87 -8.83 -28.67 -9.95
N ASP A 88 -7.57 -28.31 -9.72
CA ASP A 88 -6.48 -29.25 -9.47
C ASP A 88 -5.45 -28.70 -8.43
N ASN A 89 -4.49 -29.54 -8.04
CA ASN A 89 -3.46 -29.23 -7.04
C ASN A 89 -2.14 -28.73 -7.67
N THR A 90 -2.17 -28.20 -8.89
CA THR A 90 -0.94 -27.76 -9.55
C THR A 90 -0.54 -26.38 -9.04
N ALA A 91 0.73 -26.23 -8.66
CA ALA A 91 1.32 -24.94 -8.36
C ALA A 91 1.19 -24.01 -9.57
N ARG A 92 0.48 -22.89 -9.40
CA ARG A 92 0.25 -21.90 -10.44
C ARG A 92 -0.10 -20.55 -9.83
N PRO A 93 0.15 -19.45 -10.55
CA PRO A 93 -0.34 -18.16 -10.12
C PRO A 93 -1.89 -18.09 -10.23
N LEU A 94 -2.48 -17.17 -9.47
CA LEU A 94 -3.92 -16.87 -9.49
C LEU A 94 -4.37 -16.22 -10.81
N ASP A 95 -3.43 -15.76 -11.63
CA ASP A 95 -3.64 -15.15 -12.95
C ASP A 95 -2.35 -15.20 -13.78
N GLY A 96 -2.42 -14.84 -15.06
CA GLY A 96 -1.23 -14.62 -15.89
C GLY A 96 -0.46 -13.34 -15.54
N GLY A 97 0.61 -13.07 -16.29
CA GLY A 97 1.46 -11.89 -16.13
C GLY A 97 2.83 -12.20 -15.51
N ALA A 98 3.43 -11.20 -14.86
CA ALA A 98 4.68 -11.39 -14.13
C ALA A 98 4.46 -12.34 -12.95
N GLY A 99 5.47 -13.15 -12.62
CA GLY A 99 5.35 -14.17 -11.58
C GLY A 99 5.07 -13.62 -10.18
N GLY A 100 5.57 -12.41 -9.90
CA GLY A 100 5.47 -11.72 -8.62
C GLY A 100 4.17 -10.94 -8.40
N ASP A 101 3.33 -10.78 -9.42
CA ASP A 101 2.11 -9.95 -9.39
C ASP A 101 0.88 -10.65 -8.81
N PRO A 102 0.53 -11.88 -9.24
CA PRO A 102 -0.63 -12.63 -8.77
C PRO A 102 -0.77 -12.82 -7.25
N PRO A 103 0.33 -12.96 -6.47
CA PRO A 103 0.28 -13.00 -5.00
C PRO A 103 -0.48 -11.84 -4.35
N SER A 104 -0.56 -10.66 -4.99
CA SER A 104 -1.28 -9.49 -4.48
C SER A 104 -2.77 -9.75 -4.18
N MET A 105 -3.41 -10.68 -4.91
CA MET A 105 -4.79 -11.13 -4.67
C MET A 105 -4.92 -12.17 -3.55
N GLY A 106 -3.81 -12.80 -3.15
CA GLY A 106 -3.82 -13.94 -2.25
C GLY A 106 -4.40 -13.65 -0.86
N ILE A 107 -4.31 -12.42 -0.36
CA ILE A 107 -4.96 -12.03 0.90
C ILE A 107 -6.49 -12.07 0.74
N ALA A 108 -7.04 -11.59 -0.37
CA ALA A 108 -8.47 -11.67 -0.65
C ALA A 108 -8.95 -13.13 -0.73
N VAL A 109 -8.16 -13.99 -1.38
CA VAL A 109 -8.43 -15.43 -1.49
C VAL A 109 -8.41 -16.11 -0.11
N LEU A 110 -7.45 -15.79 0.75
CA LEU A 110 -7.39 -16.32 2.12
C LEU A 110 -8.55 -15.82 2.99
N LEU A 111 -9.01 -14.58 2.80
CA LEU A 111 -10.21 -14.06 3.44
C LEU A 111 -11.46 -14.84 2.98
N ALA A 112 -11.59 -15.13 1.69
CA ALA A 112 -12.68 -15.93 1.15
C ALA A 112 -12.66 -17.39 1.66
N ALA A 113 -11.46 -17.98 1.83
CA ALA A 113 -11.31 -19.28 2.47
C ALA A 113 -11.81 -19.27 3.93
N SER A 114 -11.68 -18.13 4.61
CA SER A 114 -12.04 -17.97 6.04
C SER A 114 -13.46 -17.44 6.25
N SER A 115 -14.19 -17.06 5.19
CA SER A 115 -15.48 -16.36 5.30
C SER A 115 -16.69 -17.27 5.54
N GLY A 116 -16.48 -18.59 5.73
CA GLY A 116 -17.56 -19.57 5.83
C GLY A 116 -18.26 -19.90 4.51
N SER A 117 -17.64 -19.57 3.36
CA SER A 117 -18.14 -19.94 2.02
C SER A 117 -18.18 -21.46 1.82
N SER A 118 -19.15 -21.97 1.05
CA SER A 118 -19.15 -23.38 0.62
C SER A 118 -17.94 -23.75 -0.23
N ASN A 119 -17.28 -22.76 -0.85
CA ASN A 119 -16.07 -22.93 -1.66
C ASN A 119 -14.76 -22.71 -0.86
N ALA A 120 -14.82 -22.69 0.48
CA ALA A 120 -13.66 -22.41 1.33
C ALA A 120 -12.43 -23.28 1.02
N SER A 121 -12.63 -24.58 0.76
CA SER A 121 -11.56 -25.50 0.39
C SER A 121 -10.91 -25.16 -0.95
N ARG A 122 -11.71 -24.72 -1.94
CA ARG A 122 -11.20 -24.30 -3.26
C ARG A 122 -10.38 -23.01 -3.16
N TYR A 123 -10.82 -22.05 -2.35
CA TYR A 123 -10.04 -20.85 -2.08
C TYR A 123 -8.72 -21.16 -1.37
N GLN A 124 -8.76 -22.04 -0.36
CA GLN A 124 -7.53 -22.46 0.33
C GLN A 124 -6.56 -23.15 -0.63
N GLN A 125 -7.03 -24.08 -1.45
CA GLN A 125 -6.22 -24.76 -2.46
C GLN A 125 -5.60 -23.76 -3.45
N ALA A 126 -6.36 -22.77 -3.92
CA ALA A 126 -5.83 -21.73 -4.81
C ALA A 126 -4.73 -20.89 -4.13
N ALA A 127 -4.89 -20.53 -2.85
CA ALA A 127 -3.85 -19.83 -2.09
C ALA A 127 -2.59 -20.70 -1.88
N ASP A 128 -2.77 -22.00 -1.62
CA ASP A 128 -1.67 -22.95 -1.46
C ASP A 128 -0.89 -23.12 -2.78
N ASN A 129 -1.60 -23.26 -3.90
CA ASN A 129 -1.00 -23.37 -5.23
C ASN A 129 -0.23 -22.09 -5.61
N GLN A 130 -0.77 -20.92 -5.29
CA GLN A 130 -0.11 -19.62 -5.50
C GLN A 130 1.17 -19.49 -4.68
N LEU A 131 1.13 -19.86 -3.40
CA LEU A 131 2.32 -19.84 -2.54
C LEU A 131 3.38 -20.82 -3.04
N ASN A 132 2.96 -22.04 -3.40
CA ASN A 132 3.86 -23.07 -3.92
C ASN A 132 4.57 -22.60 -5.20
N PHE A 133 3.83 -21.95 -6.11
CA PHE A 133 4.39 -21.35 -7.31
C PHE A 133 5.46 -20.29 -6.99
N VAL A 134 5.16 -19.36 -6.09
CA VAL A 134 6.12 -18.31 -5.67
C VAL A 134 7.39 -18.92 -5.07
N LEU A 135 7.23 -19.93 -4.21
CA LEU A 135 8.38 -20.48 -3.46
C LEU A 135 9.27 -21.38 -4.31
N ASN A 136 8.67 -22.16 -5.22
CA ASN A 136 9.33 -23.28 -5.89
C ASN A 136 9.44 -23.16 -7.40
N SER A 137 8.66 -22.29 -8.04
CA SER A 137 8.65 -22.14 -9.51
C SER A 137 9.31 -20.85 -9.99
N LEU A 138 9.33 -19.78 -9.17
CA LEU A 138 10.00 -18.54 -9.55
C LEU A 138 11.52 -18.66 -9.41
N PRO A 139 12.30 -18.13 -10.39
CA PRO A 139 13.75 -18.14 -10.30
C PRO A 139 14.22 -17.24 -9.15
N ARG A 140 15.43 -17.50 -8.65
CA ARG A 140 16.03 -16.75 -7.55
C ARG A 140 17.38 -16.18 -7.94
N SER A 141 17.71 -15.00 -7.43
CA SER A 141 19.07 -14.47 -7.47
C SER A 141 20.02 -15.35 -6.63
N SER A 142 21.33 -15.13 -6.79
CA SER A 142 22.37 -15.88 -6.08
C SER A 142 22.32 -15.72 -4.56
N ASP A 143 21.77 -14.61 -4.06
CA ASP A 143 21.53 -14.34 -2.64
C ASP A 143 20.13 -14.79 -2.15
N GLY A 144 19.32 -15.36 -3.05
CA GLY A 144 18.06 -16.01 -2.72
C GLY A 144 16.79 -15.16 -2.87
N ALA A 145 16.89 -13.95 -3.43
CA ALA A 145 15.73 -13.10 -3.72
C ALA A 145 14.87 -13.74 -4.80
N ILE A 146 13.57 -13.86 -4.55
CA ILE A 146 12.59 -14.38 -5.49
C ILE A 146 12.41 -13.35 -6.60
N SER A 147 12.51 -13.80 -7.85
CA SER A 147 12.32 -12.96 -9.02
C SER A 147 10.89 -12.47 -9.14
N HIS A 148 10.72 -11.27 -9.66
CA HIS A 148 9.42 -10.75 -10.09
C HIS A 148 8.96 -11.41 -11.41
N ARG A 149 9.91 -11.86 -12.25
CA ARG A 149 9.67 -12.46 -13.57
C ARG A 149 9.84 -13.97 -13.53
N VAL A 150 9.15 -14.70 -14.41
CA VAL A 150 9.19 -16.17 -14.45
C VAL A 150 10.37 -16.68 -15.28
N GLU A 151 10.68 -15.96 -16.36
CA GLU A 151 11.61 -16.35 -17.41
C GLU A 151 13.06 -15.96 -17.13
N GLN A 152 13.29 -15.05 -16.18
CA GLN A 152 14.62 -14.59 -15.79
C GLN A 152 14.61 -14.09 -14.33
N VAL A 153 15.80 -14.00 -13.73
CA VAL A 153 15.97 -13.32 -12.45
C VAL A 153 15.95 -11.81 -12.69
N GLN A 154 14.90 -11.14 -12.22
CA GLN A 154 14.76 -9.70 -12.29
C GLN A 154 13.99 -9.19 -11.08
N LEU A 155 14.55 -8.18 -10.39
CA LEU A 155 14.00 -7.65 -9.16
C LEU A 155 13.37 -6.28 -9.44
N TRP A 156 12.08 -6.15 -9.14
CA TRP A 156 11.29 -4.93 -9.38
C TRP A 156 10.81 -4.39 -8.03
N SER A 157 10.90 -3.07 -7.82
CA SER A 157 10.42 -2.43 -6.58
C SER A 157 8.98 -2.82 -6.21
N ASP A 158 8.17 -3.06 -7.22
CA ASP A 158 6.76 -3.44 -7.22
C ASP A 158 6.50 -4.74 -6.48
N PHE A 159 7.44 -5.69 -6.59
CA PHE A 159 7.38 -7.00 -5.93
C PHE A 159 7.07 -6.87 -4.44
N ILE A 160 7.60 -5.83 -3.78
CA ILE A 160 7.45 -5.58 -2.34
C ILE A 160 5.99 -5.36 -1.93
N TYR A 161 5.17 -4.78 -2.80
CA TYR A 161 3.74 -4.61 -2.54
C TYR A 161 2.95 -5.87 -2.85
N MET A 162 3.36 -6.62 -3.86
CA MET A 162 2.59 -7.75 -4.39
C MET A 162 2.78 -9.03 -3.56
N THR A 163 4.04 -9.44 -3.33
CA THR A 163 4.35 -10.80 -2.85
C THR A 163 4.60 -10.90 -1.34
N PRO A 164 5.52 -10.14 -0.72
CA PRO A 164 5.79 -10.26 0.71
C PRO A 164 4.56 -10.09 1.63
N PRO A 165 3.62 -9.16 1.37
CA PRO A 165 2.42 -9.04 2.20
C PRO A 165 1.54 -10.30 2.19
N PHE A 166 1.40 -10.96 1.04
CA PHE A 166 0.70 -12.23 0.94
C PHE A 166 1.41 -13.34 1.74
N MET A 167 2.73 -13.46 1.58
CA MET A 167 3.52 -14.45 2.32
C MET A 167 3.40 -14.26 3.84
N ALA A 168 3.52 -13.01 4.32
CA ALA A 168 3.41 -12.69 5.73
C ALA A 168 2.00 -13.02 6.27
N TYR A 169 0.95 -12.61 5.55
CA TYR A 169 -0.42 -12.88 5.94
C TYR A 169 -0.75 -14.38 5.93
N TYR A 170 -0.36 -15.10 4.88
CA TYR A 170 -0.47 -16.56 4.80
C TYR A 170 0.24 -17.21 5.99
N GLY A 171 1.46 -16.76 6.30
CA GLY A 171 2.26 -17.28 7.42
C GLY A 171 1.54 -17.15 8.75
N VAL A 172 0.93 -15.99 9.04
CA VAL A 172 0.14 -15.79 10.27
C VAL A 172 -1.09 -16.70 10.30
N VAL A 173 -1.93 -16.69 9.26
CA VAL A 173 -3.20 -17.47 9.27
C VAL A 173 -2.97 -18.98 9.26
N ARG A 174 -1.79 -19.45 8.85
CA ARG A 174 -1.38 -20.86 8.87
C ARG A 174 -0.41 -21.21 9.99
N SER A 175 -0.19 -20.30 10.95
CA SER A 175 0.73 -20.52 12.08
C SER A 175 2.17 -20.90 11.65
N ASN A 176 2.62 -20.39 10.51
CA ASN A 176 3.95 -20.60 9.95
C ASN A 176 4.83 -19.34 10.11
N LYS A 177 5.49 -19.23 11.27
CA LYS A 177 6.40 -18.11 11.60
C LYS A 177 7.57 -17.98 10.62
N THR A 178 8.10 -19.09 10.11
CA THR A 178 9.21 -19.09 9.14
C THR A 178 8.82 -18.40 7.85
N LEU A 179 7.57 -18.54 7.40
CA LEU A 179 7.08 -17.83 6.22
C LEU A 179 6.96 -16.31 6.46
N VAL A 180 6.58 -15.89 7.67
CA VAL A 180 6.57 -14.48 8.06
C VAL A 180 7.98 -13.89 8.06
N GLN A 181 8.96 -14.64 8.58
CA GLN A 181 10.38 -14.25 8.50
C GLN A 181 10.84 -14.16 7.05
N MET A 182 10.49 -15.14 6.21
CA MET A 182 10.85 -15.14 4.78
C MET A 182 10.29 -13.91 4.05
N ALA A 183 9.07 -13.47 4.38
CA ALA A 183 8.51 -12.25 3.80
C ALA A 183 9.38 -11.00 4.08
N TYR A 184 9.90 -10.86 5.31
CA TYR A 184 10.87 -9.80 5.63
C TYR A 184 12.20 -10.02 4.91
N ASP A 185 12.70 -11.25 4.85
CA ASP A 185 13.99 -11.54 4.21
C ASP A 185 13.94 -11.17 2.72
N GLN A 186 12.81 -11.39 2.04
CA GLN A 186 12.62 -10.92 0.66
C GLN A 186 12.71 -9.40 0.54
N ILE A 187 12.07 -8.64 1.46
CA ILE A 187 12.18 -7.17 1.45
C ILE A 187 13.63 -6.74 1.69
N LYS A 188 14.35 -7.40 2.61
CA LYS A 188 15.75 -7.12 2.89
C LYS A 188 16.65 -7.33 1.68
N LEU A 189 16.46 -8.43 0.95
CA LEU A 189 17.26 -8.74 -0.24
C LEU A 189 17.01 -7.74 -1.37
N TYR A 190 15.76 -7.34 -1.57
CA TYR A 190 15.40 -6.27 -2.50
C TYR A 190 15.96 -4.92 -2.07
N HIS A 191 15.88 -4.56 -0.78
CA HIS A 191 16.51 -3.35 -0.25
C HIS A 191 18.01 -3.33 -0.54
N ASN A 192 18.72 -4.43 -0.26
CA ASN A 192 20.17 -4.51 -0.52
C ASN A 192 20.55 -4.33 -1.99
N THR A 193 19.64 -4.66 -2.92
CA THR A 193 19.90 -4.59 -4.36
C THR A 193 19.43 -3.28 -4.99
N LEU A 194 18.25 -2.79 -4.59
CA LEU A 194 17.56 -1.67 -5.25
C LEU A 194 17.81 -0.33 -4.56
N TYR A 195 18.14 -0.29 -3.27
CA TYR A 195 18.34 0.97 -2.55
C TYR A 195 19.58 1.72 -3.04
N ASP A 196 19.39 2.97 -3.49
CA ASP A 196 20.46 3.91 -3.77
C ASP A 196 20.67 4.85 -2.58
N LYS A 197 21.84 4.74 -1.94
CA LYS A 197 22.23 5.53 -0.77
C LYS A 197 22.33 7.03 -1.06
N ASN A 198 22.59 7.44 -2.31
CA ASN A 198 22.79 8.84 -2.65
C ASN A 198 21.46 9.59 -2.75
N SER A 199 20.45 8.97 -3.36
CA SER A 199 19.09 9.51 -3.47
C SER A 199 18.22 9.18 -2.26
N LYS A 200 18.61 8.17 -1.47
CA LYS A 200 17.77 7.50 -0.46
C LYS A 200 16.49 6.88 -1.03
N THR A 201 16.45 6.63 -2.33
CA THR A 201 15.31 6.01 -3.01
C THR A 201 15.72 4.66 -3.60
N TRP A 202 14.75 3.90 -4.08
CA TRP A 202 14.98 2.61 -4.71
C TRP A 202 14.98 2.78 -6.23
N LYS A 203 15.90 2.06 -6.89
CA LYS A 203 15.85 1.77 -8.32
C LYS A 203 14.58 1.00 -8.64
N HIS A 204 14.02 1.22 -9.82
CA HIS A 204 12.82 0.53 -10.28
C HIS A 204 13.10 -0.96 -10.53
N MET A 205 14.07 -1.29 -11.40
CA MET A 205 14.41 -2.67 -11.74
C MET A 205 15.91 -2.90 -11.75
N ALA A 206 16.32 -4.06 -11.24
CA ALA A 206 17.70 -4.54 -11.32
C ALA A 206 17.75 -6.00 -11.81
N LEU A 207 18.94 -6.37 -12.30
CA LEU A 207 19.22 -7.67 -12.92
C LEU A 207 18.42 -7.90 -14.22
N GLY A 208 18.65 -9.04 -14.86
CA GLY A 208 18.02 -9.41 -16.13
C GLY A 208 18.45 -8.56 -17.33
N ASP A 209 17.80 -8.79 -18.47
CA ASP A 209 18.20 -8.24 -19.77
C ASP A 209 17.80 -6.77 -20.01
N SER A 210 16.95 -6.20 -19.15
CA SER A 210 16.43 -4.82 -19.28
C SER A 210 16.22 -4.17 -17.91
N PRO A 211 17.29 -3.87 -17.14
CA PRO A 211 17.14 -3.14 -15.89
C PRO A 211 16.69 -1.70 -16.15
N ASP A 212 16.03 -1.11 -15.16
CA ASP A 212 15.71 0.31 -15.09
C ASP A 212 16.24 0.84 -13.76
N GLU A 213 17.48 1.30 -13.78
CA GLU A 213 18.18 1.76 -12.57
C GLU A 213 17.76 3.17 -12.13
N LYS A 214 16.70 3.74 -12.72
CA LYS A 214 16.16 5.04 -12.34
C LYS A 214 15.24 4.93 -11.14
N HIS A 215 15.04 6.06 -10.46
CA HIS A 215 14.22 6.17 -9.25
C HIS A 215 12.77 6.52 -9.60
N TRP A 216 12.00 5.50 -10.00
CA TRP A 216 10.59 5.66 -10.37
C TRP A 216 9.73 5.93 -9.13
N SER A 217 8.90 6.98 -9.19
CA SER A 217 8.10 7.46 -8.06
C SER A 217 7.08 6.44 -7.58
N THR A 218 6.30 5.85 -8.50
CA THR A 218 5.34 4.81 -8.15
C THR A 218 6.01 3.55 -7.61
N GLY A 219 7.14 3.12 -8.19
CA GLY A 219 7.94 2.00 -7.68
C GLY A 219 8.41 2.20 -6.23
N ASN A 220 8.85 3.41 -5.88
CA ASN A 220 9.18 3.77 -4.50
C ASN A 220 7.95 3.76 -3.58
N GLY A 221 6.81 4.20 -4.09
CA GLY A 221 5.51 4.07 -3.42
C GLY A 221 5.15 2.62 -3.10
N TRP A 222 5.32 1.70 -4.05
CA TRP A 222 5.10 0.27 -3.85
C TRP A 222 6.02 -0.33 -2.79
N ALA A 223 7.31 -0.01 -2.86
CA ALA A 223 8.30 -0.46 -1.87
C ALA A 223 7.91 -0.01 -0.45
N ALA A 224 7.60 1.27 -0.27
CA ALA A 224 7.22 1.82 1.02
C ALA A 224 5.90 1.20 1.55
N ALA A 225 4.86 1.18 0.72
CA ALA A 225 3.55 0.66 1.11
C ALA A 225 3.60 -0.84 1.42
N GLY A 226 4.31 -1.63 0.60
CA GLY A 226 4.44 -3.09 0.78
C GLY A 226 5.20 -3.46 2.05
N ALA A 227 6.31 -2.76 2.33
CA ALA A 227 7.06 -2.92 3.58
C ALA A 227 6.19 -2.63 4.82
N LEU A 228 5.39 -1.56 4.78
CA LEU A 228 4.46 -1.23 5.87
C LEU A 228 3.33 -2.25 6.03
N ARG A 229 2.93 -2.96 4.97
CA ARG A 229 1.96 -4.06 5.08
C ARG A 229 2.55 -5.25 5.82
N VAL A 230 3.78 -5.66 5.49
CA VAL A 230 4.47 -6.73 6.23
C VAL A 230 4.72 -6.32 7.69
N LEU A 231 5.13 -5.07 7.94
CA LEU A 231 5.26 -4.53 9.29
C LEU A 231 3.95 -4.64 10.06
N ALA A 232 2.83 -4.23 9.45
CA ALA A 232 1.52 -4.32 10.08
C ALA A 232 1.13 -5.78 10.38
N THR A 233 1.45 -6.72 9.49
CA THR A 233 1.22 -8.15 9.72
C THR A 233 2.02 -8.66 10.91
N MET A 234 3.31 -8.33 10.99
CA MET A 234 4.16 -8.71 12.13
C MET A 234 3.63 -8.11 13.45
N LYS A 235 3.31 -6.81 13.44
CA LYS A 235 2.84 -6.06 14.61
C LYS A 235 1.58 -6.69 15.23
N ASN A 236 0.65 -7.14 14.40
CA ASN A 236 -0.64 -7.71 14.81
C ASN A 236 -0.65 -9.25 14.90
N SER A 237 0.51 -9.90 14.76
CA SER A 237 0.66 -11.35 14.95
C SER A 237 1.00 -11.69 16.40
N ASP A 238 0.76 -12.95 16.80
CA ASP A 238 1.20 -13.48 18.09
C ASP A 238 2.73 -13.47 18.28
N TRP A 239 3.49 -13.29 17.20
CA TRP A 239 4.96 -13.22 17.21
C TRP A 239 5.51 -11.80 17.13
N SER A 240 4.68 -10.77 17.34
CA SER A 240 5.09 -9.36 17.33
C SER A 240 6.34 -9.09 18.19
N GLY A 241 6.43 -9.76 19.35
CA GLY A 241 7.59 -9.68 20.24
C GLY A 241 8.91 -10.19 19.66
N ASP A 242 8.85 -11.16 18.74
CA ASP A 242 10.00 -11.81 18.11
C ASP A 242 10.50 -11.05 16.88
N PHE A 243 9.62 -10.26 16.24
CA PHE A 243 9.91 -9.51 15.02
C PHE A 243 10.30 -8.04 15.27
N LYS A 244 10.67 -7.66 16.49
CA LYS A 244 10.98 -6.25 16.84
C LYS A 244 12.07 -5.63 15.97
N ASN A 245 13.15 -6.38 15.68
CA ASN A 245 14.26 -5.88 14.87
C ASN A 245 13.85 -5.75 13.40
N GLN A 246 13.14 -6.75 12.88
CA GLN A 246 12.61 -6.77 11.52
C GLN A 246 11.66 -5.61 11.29
N MET A 247 10.73 -5.37 12.23
CA MET A 247 9.83 -4.22 12.17
C MET A 247 10.59 -2.88 12.29
N LYS A 248 11.72 -2.82 13.00
CA LYS A 248 12.56 -1.60 13.08
C LYS A 248 13.30 -1.34 11.76
N ASP A 249 13.83 -2.38 11.14
CA ASP A 249 14.46 -2.28 9.81
C ASP A 249 13.45 -1.79 8.76
N LEU A 250 12.24 -2.37 8.73
CA LEU A 250 11.18 -1.95 7.81
C LEU A 250 10.76 -0.49 8.05
N GLU A 251 10.63 -0.05 9.30
CA GLU A 251 10.39 1.37 9.63
C GLU A 251 11.51 2.26 9.07
N HIS A 252 12.76 1.86 9.25
CA HIS A 252 13.91 2.63 8.82
C HIS A 252 13.99 2.75 7.30
N TRP A 253 13.85 1.64 6.57
CA TRP A 253 13.89 1.65 5.11
C TRP A 253 12.75 2.46 4.50
N VAL A 254 11.55 2.38 5.08
CA VAL A 254 10.43 3.25 4.67
C VAL A 254 10.76 4.71 4.94
N SER A 255 11.32 5.03 6.12
CA SER A 255 11.70 6.41 6.45
C SER A 255 12.76 6.96 5.49
N ASP A 256 13.73 6.14 5.08
CA ASP A 256 14.73 6.54 4.07
C ASP A 256 14.08 6.85 2.71
N ILE A 257 13.14 6.01 2.25
CA ILE A 257 12.37 6.28 1.01
C ILE A 257 11.61 7.61 1.15
N LEU A 258 10.94 7.85 2.28
CA LEU A 258 10.19 9.09 2.50
C LEU A 258 11.12 10.32 2.51
N ASP A 259 12.26 10.24 3.21
CA ASP A 259 13.31 11.27 3.20
C ASP A 259 13.73 11.61 1.76
N GLY A 260 14.06 10.57 0.98
CA GLY A 260 14.50 10.69 -0.41
C GLY A 260 13.43 11.34 -1.29
N MET A 261 12.21 10.82 -1.24
CA MET A 261 11.07 11.31 -2.03
C MET A 261 10.73 12.76 -1.67
N TYR A 262 10.52 13.08 -0.39
CA TYR A 262 10.13 14.44 0.02
C TYR A 262 11.22 15.49 -0.19
N SER A 263 12.50 15.10 -0.24
CA SER A 263 13.59 16.01 -0.64
C SER A 263 13.46 16.51 -2.08
N LYS A 264 12.66 15.83 -2.91
CA LYS A 264 12.44 16.11 -4.34
C LYS A 264 11.02 16.56 -4.64
N LEU A 265 10.21 16.84 -3.62
CA LEU A 265 8.84 17.33 -3.78
C LEU A 265 8.83 18.60 -4.62
N ASP A 266 8.14 18.58 -5.76
CA ASP A 266 8.05 19.74 -6.62
C ASP A 266 7.20 20.84 -5.97
N SER A 267 7.75 22.05 -5.88
CA SER A 267 7.12 23.16 -5.15
C SER A 267 5.89 23.72 -5.85
N ASN A 268 5.75 23.50 -7.16
CA ASN A 268 4.67 24.06 -7.96
C ASN A 268 3.46 23.14 -7.99
N SER A 269 3.67 21.87 -8.33
CA SER A 269 2.64 20.86 -8.39
C SER A 269 2.28 20.27 -7.02
N LEU A 270 3.19 20.39 -6.04
CA LEU A 270 3.14 19.67 -4.76
C LEU A 270 3.11 18.15 -4.93
N LEU A 271 3.66 17.64 -6.02
CA LEU A 271 3.73 16.21 -6.34
C LEU A 271 5.17 15.84 -6.76
N PHE A 272 5.38 14.59 -7.15
CA PHE A 272 6.68 14.10 -7.63
C PHE A 272 6.65 13.93 -9.16
N HIS A 273 7.81 14.05 -9.78
CA HIS A 273 8.00 13.66 -11.17
C HIS A 273 8.06 12.13 -11.30
N ASN A 274 7.72 11.56 -12.46
CA ASN A 274 7.67 10.11 -12.69
C ASN A 274 9.00 9.44 -12.34
N TYR A 275 10.11 10.01 -12.81
CA TYR A 275 11.40 9.74 -12.20
C TYR A 275 11.73 10.88 -11.25
N VAL A 276 11.85 10.59 -9.96
CA VAL A 276 11.87 11.61 -8.90
C VAL A 276 13.05 12.58 -9.02
N ASP A 277 14.14 12.16 -9.64
CA ASP A 277 15.34 12.96 -9.89
C ASP A 277 15.38 13.65 -11.27
N ASP A 278 14.35 13.47 -12.10
CA ASP A 278 14.30 13.98 -13.47
C ASP A 278 13.03 14.82 -13.71
N LYS A 279 13.23 16.15 -13.61
CA LYS A 279 12.16 17.14 -13.80
C LYS A 279 11.63 17.24 -15.23
N SER A 280 12.28 16.59 -16.20
CA SER A 280 11.78 16.55 -17.59
C SER A 280 10.62 15.58 -17.76
N THR A 281 10.42 14.67 -16.79
CA THR A 281 9.33 13.69 -16.81
C THR A 281 8.02 14.29 -16.33
N PHE A 282 6.90 13.67 -16.69
CA PHE A 282 5.58 14.10 -16.24
C PHE A 282 5.43 13.98 -14.71
N ILE A 283 4.47 14.68 -14.14
CA ILE A 283 4.14 14.54 -12.72
C ILE A 283 3.42 13.22 -12.49
N ASP A 284 3.83 12.42 -11.52
CA ASP A 284 3.23 11.13 -11.21
C ASP A 284 2.34 11.25 -9.96
N ALA A 285 1.03 11.42 -10.18
CA ALA A 285 0.06 11.50 -9.10
C ALA A 285 -0.17 10.16 -8.40
N ALA A 286 0.06 9.02 -9.07
CA ALA A 286 -0.10 7.70 -8.48
C ALA A 286 0.99 7.44 -7.43
N GLY A 287 2.25 7.69 -7.79
CA GLY A 287 3.38 7.58 -6.89
C GLY A 287 3.26 8.56 -5.73
N ALA A 288 2.83 9.80 -5.99
CA ALA A 288 2.59 10.78 -4.93
C ALA A 288 1.50 10.33 -3.93
N ALA A 289 0.42 9.73 -4.41
CA ALA A 289 -0.63 9.17 -3.57
C ALA A 289 -0.13 8.01 -2.69
N LEU A 290 0.69 7.10 -3.23
CA LEU A 290 1.30 6.01 -2.46
C LEU A 290 2.26 6.53 -1.40
N ILE A 291 3.10 7.51 -1.71
CA ILE A 291 4.04 8.10 -0.75
C ILE A 291 3.31 8.82 0.38
N ALA A 292 2.28 9.62 0.07
CA ALA A 292 1.45 10.24 1.11
C ALA A 292 0.76 9.19 1.99
N SER A 293 0.18 8.16 1.37
CA SER A 293 -0.43 7.03 2.08
C SER A 293 0.56 6.31 3.01
N ALA A 294 1.75 6.00 2.51
CA ALA A 294 2.79 5.34 3.29
C ALA A 294 3.21 6.21 4.49
N THR A 295 3.28 7.53 4.33
CA THR A 295 3.59 8.46 5.41
C THR A 295 2.53 8.45 6.51
N TYR A 296 1.25 8.54 6.16
CA TYR A 296 0.16 8.41 7.13
C TYR A 296 0.19 7.04 7.82
N ARG A 297 0.38 5.97 7.05
CA ARG A 297 0.40 4.60 7.57
C ARG A 297 1.58 4.36 8.52
N LEU A 298 2.76 4.89 8.20
CA LEU A 298 3.94 4.81 9.06
C LEU A 298 3.68 5.53 10.40
N SER A 299 3.10 6.73 10.35
CA SER A 299 2.70 7.48 11.55
C SER A 299 1.77 6.68 12.45
N LEU A 300 0.76 6.00 11.88
CA LEU A 300 -0.16 5.15 12.64
C LEU A 300 0.48 3.89 13.21
N LEU A 301 1.35 3.24 12.44
CA LEU A 301 1.96 2.00 12.87
C LEU A 301 3.05 2.24 13.92
N ARG A 302 3.80 3.35 13.82
CA ARG A 302 5.09 3.54 14.50
C ARG A 302 5.28 4.88 15.21
N ASP A 303 4.29 5.77 15.20
CA ASP A 303 4.37 7.09 15.84
C ASP A 303 5.46 8.01 15.22
N VAL A 304 5.78 7.79 13.93
CA VAL A 304 6.74 8.61 13.17
C VAL A 304 5.99 9.70 12.42
N HIS A 305 6.15 10.96 12.86
CA HIS A 305 5.35 12.09 12.37
C HIS A 305 6.11 13.07 11.47
N TYR A 306 7.41 12.82 11.25
CA TYR A 306 8.33 13.78 10.62
C TYR A 306 7.82 14.36 9.29
N HIS A 307 7.32 13.50 8.40
CA HIS A 307 6.82 13.90 7.08
C HIS A 307 5.31 14.14 6.99
N LEU A 308 4.55 14.15 8.10
CA LEU A 308 3.12 14.45 8.04
C LEU A 308 2.80 15.81 7.38
N PRO A 309 3.55 16.90 7.65
CA PRO A 309 3.33 18.17 6.96
C PRO A 309 3.53 18.07 5.44
N ASP A 310 4.50 17.28 4.98
CA ASP A 310 4.76 17.08 3.55
C ASP A 310 3.67 16.20 2.90
N ALA A 311 3.19 15.17 3.60
CA ALA A 311 2.06 14.37 3.16
C ALA A 311 0.80 15.24 2.98
N GLU A 312 0.54 16.20 3.86
CA GLU A 312 -0.58 17.14 3.69
C GLU A 312 -0.39 18.08 2.49
N ARG A 313 0.85 18.45 2.16
CA ARG A 313 1.14 19.23 0.93
C ARG A 313 0.85 18.39 -0.31
N VAL A 314 1.30 17.14 -0.32
CA VAL A 314 1.01 16.19 -1.40
C VAL A 314 -0.49 15.96 -1.54
N ARG A 315 -1.21 15.73 -0.44
CA ARG A 315 -2.66 15.56 -0.43
C ARG A 315 -3.38 16.75 -1.07
N LYS A 316 -2.96 17.99 -0.77
CA LYS A 316 -3.47 19.20 -1.44
C LYS A 316 -3.21 19.20 -2.95
N GLY A 317 -2.01 18.80 -3.37
CA GLY A 317 -1.67 18.63 -4.78
C GLY A 317 -2.57 17.60 -5.47
N LEU A 318 -2.82 16.46 -4.83
CA LEU A 318 -3.67 15.38 -5.36
C LEU A 318 -5.14 15.79 -5.50
N VAL A 319 -5.68 16.54 -4.53
CA VAL A 319 -7.07 17.04 -4.59
C VAL A 319 -7.31 17.90 -5.82
N ALA A 320 -6.33 18.71 -6.22
CA ALA A 320 -6.42 19.54 -7.42
C ALA A 320 -6.32 18.74 -8.74
N ARG A 321 -6.08 17.43 -8.68
CA ARG A 321 -5.77 16.56 -9.82
C ARG A 321 -6.80 15.45 -10.04
N VAL A 322 -7.89 15.46 -9.28
CA VAL A 322 -9.07 14.61 -9.54
C VAL A 322 -10.07 15.40 -10.37
N ASN A 323 -10.38 14.90 -11.57
CA ASN A 323 -11.35 15.54 -12.45
C ASN A 323 -12.81 15.28 -12.01
N SER A 324 -13.78 15.92 -12.67
CA SER A 324 -15.22 15.78 -12.37
C SER A 324 -15.76 14.36 -12.49
N ASP A 325 -15.07 13.52 -13.25
CA ASP A 325 -15.42 12.13 -13.50
C ASP A 325 -14.77 11.18 -12.49
N GLY A 326 -13.99 11.71 -11.53
CA GLY A 326 -13.34 10.91 -10.49
C GLY A 326 -12.05 10.23 -10.97
N TRP A 327 -11.37 10.79 -11.97
CA TRP A 327 -10.07 10.31 -12.42
C TRP A 327 -8.93 11.17 -11.87
N LEU A 328 -7.96 10.51 -11.24
CA LEU A 328 -6.68 11.12 -10.88
C LEU A 328 -5.80 11.19 -12.12
N ALA A 329 -5.25 12.36 -12.43
CA ALA A 329 -4.32 12.57 -13.54
C ALA A 329 -3.39 13.77 -13.27
N PRO A 330 -2.18 13.83 -13.84
CA PRO A 330 -1.49 12.81 -14.63
C PRO A 330 -1.10 11.58 -13.80
N VAL A 331 -1.21 10.41 -14.40
CA VAL A 331 -0.84 9.11 -13.81
C VAL A 331 0.00 8.33 -14.80
N VAL A 332 0.82 7.42 -14.32
CA VAL A 332 1.65 6.55 -15.15
C VAL A 332 0.81 5.56 -15.96
N ASN A 333 1.25 5.24 -17.18
CA ASN A 333 0.69 4.17 -17.99
C ASN A 333 1.20 2.80 -17.49
N PRO A 334 0.33 1.89 -17.02
CA PRO A 334 0.76 0.60 -16.48
C PRO A 334 1.43 -0.32 -17.52
N ASP A 335 1.08 -0.17 -18.80
CA ASP A 335 1.69 -0.95 -19.89
C ASP A 335 3.03 -0.34 -20.36
N SER A 336 3.31 0.91 -19.99
CA SER A 336 4.52 1.64 -20.37
C SER A 336 4.84 2.70 -19.31
N PHE A 337 5.49 2.29 -18.22
CA PHE A 337 5.75 3.13 -17.03
C PHE A 337 6.56 4.42 -17.29
N LYS A 338 7.12 4.58 -18.50
CA LYS A 338 7.83 5.79 -18.95
C LYS A 338 6.90 6.84 -19.57
N GLU A 339 5.66 6.47 -19.85
CA GLU A 339 4.66 7.29 -20.52
C GLU A 339 3.54 7.70 -19.56
N GLU A 340 2.98 8.88 -19.80
CA GLU A 340 1.78 9.35 -19.10
C GLU A 340 0.56 8.58 -19.62
N GLY A 341 -0.19 7.99 -18.70
CA GLY A 341 -1.45 7.31 -18.98
C GLY A 341 -2.65 8.26 -18.89
N SER A 342 -3.71 7.95 -19.62
CA SER A 342 -4.99 8.69 -19.53
C SER A 342 -5.84 8.23 -18.34
N HIS A 343 -5.81 6.92 -18.04
CA HIS A 343 -6.52 6.30 -16.93
C HIS A 343 -5.66 5.14 -16.41
N SER A 344 -5.27 5.19 -15.13
CA SER A 344 -4.42 4.15 -14.54
C SER A 344 -5.07 3.53 -13.29
N PRO A 345 -5.16 2.19 -13.22
CA PRO A 345 -5.55 1.49 -12.00
C PRO A 345 -4.50 1.60 -10.89
N GLU A 346 -3.32 2.17 -11.11
CA GLU A 346 -2.32 2.46 -10.05
C GLU A 346 -2.66 3.70 -9.23
N GLY A 347 -3.30 4.69 -9.86
CA GLY A 347 -3.62 5.97 -9.21
C GLY A 347 -4.83 5.89 -8.27
N GLN A 348 -5.78 5.01 -8.55
CA GLN A 348 -7.08 4.98 -7.88
C GLN A 348 -7.11 4.22 -6.53
N PRO A 349 -6.39 3.10 -6.31
CA PRO A 349 -6.33 2.45 -5.00
C PRO A 349 -5.65 3.33 -3.95
N SER A 350 -4.65 4.10 -4.40
CA SER A 350 -3.90 5.05 -3.60
C SER A 350 -4.78 6.20 -3.09
N PHE A 351 -5.84 6.56 -3.83
CA PHE A 351 -6.88 7.50 -3.41
C PHE A 351 -7.54 7.13 -2.08
N PHE A 352 -7.87 5.85 -1.88
CA PHE A 352 -8.56 5.37 -0.69
C PHE A 352 -7.70 5.43 0.57
N CYS A 353 -6.38 5.44 0.42
CA CYS A 353 -5.49 5.40 1.56
C CYS A 353 -5.16 6.79 2.14
N PHE A 354 -5.61 7.88 1.50
CA PHE A 354 -5.53 9.25 2.04
C PHE A 354 -6.89 9.93 2.24
N ASN A 355 -7.99 9.27 1.86
CA ASN A 355 -9.35 9.78 2.04
C ASN A 355 -10.10 8.95 3.09
N PRO A 356 -10.80 9.55 4.05
CA PRO A 356 -10.67 8.97 5.37
C PRO A 356 -11.95 8.54 6.13
N ARG A 357 -13.06 8.39 5.42
CA ARG A 357 -14.39 8.30 6.02
C ARG A 357 -14.84 6.98 6.68
N GLU A 358 -13.97 6.01 6.96
CA GLU A 358 -14.41 4.71 7.49
C GLU A 358 -13.66 4.34 8.79
N ASN A 359 -14.38 4.32 9.94
CA ASN A 359 -14.12 3.62 11.24
C ASN A 359 -13.87 4.44 12.54
N ALA A 360 -14.93 4.90 13.23
CA ALA A 360 -14.80 5.50 14.57
C ALA A 360 -15.28 4.57 15.71
N ALA A 361 -14.42 4.24 16.69
CA ALA A 361 -14.82 3.94 18.07
C ALA A 361 -13.70 4.16 19.12
N SER A 362 -14.05 4.96 20.12
CA SER A 362 -13.45 5.15 21.47
C SER A 362 -12.24 6.09 21.62
N SER A 363 -12.41 7.02 22.56
CA SER A 363 -11.55 8.16 22.89
C SER A 363 -10.82 7.94 24.21
N THR A 364 -9.54 8.33 24.26
CA THR A 364 -8.79 8.92 25.42
C THR A 364 -7.28 8.66 25.25
N MET A 365 -6.48 9.63 24.74
CA MET A 365 -5.00 9.61 24.86
C MET A 365 -4.33 10.97 24.53
N PRO A 366 -3.08 11.22 24.99
CA PRO A 366 -2.47 12.55 25.21
C PRO A 366 -1.84 13.27 23.97
N PRO A 367 -1.44 14.57 24.09
CA PRO A 367 -1.33 15.55 22.99
C PRO A 367 -0.33 15.28 21.85
N SER A 368 0.73 14.50 22.05
CA SER A 368 1.67 14.17 20.95
C SER A 368 1.09 13.15 19.98
N ARG A 369 0.17 12.29 20.45
CA ARG A 369 -0.64 11.39 19.63
C ARG A 369 -1.78 12.11 18.91
N PHE A 370 -2.08 13.35 19.31
CA PHE A 370 -3.21 14.14 18.82
C PHE A 370 -3.01 14.60 17.37
N VAL A 371 -1.78 14.86 16.90
CA VAL A 371 -1.55 15.34 15.52
C VAL A 371 -1.67 14.21 14.49
N ALA A 372 -1.20 13.01 14.82
CA ALA A 372 -1.39 11.82 13.99
C ALA A 372 -2.81 11.26 14.05
N LEU A 373 -3.47 11.32 15.22
CA LEU A 373 -4.90 11.04 15.32
C LEU A 373 -5.74 12.12 14.62
N LEU A 374 -5.35 13.40 14.55
CA LEU A 374 -6.11 14.43 13.83
C LEU A 374 -6.07 14.19 12.32
N ALA A 375 -4.94 13.71 11.78
CA ALA A 375 -4.83 13.27 10.40
C ALA A 375 -5.63 11.98 10.09
N MET A 376 -6.05 11.23 11.12
CA MET A 376 -6.97 10.09 11.04
C MET A 376 -8.42 10.42 11.48
N ALA A 377 -8.64 11.52 12.22
CA ALA A 377 -9.93 11.98 12.75
C ALA A 377 -10.61 13.02 11.86
N VAL A 378 -9.88 13.85 11.10
CA VAL A 378 -10.51 14.74 10.11
C VAL A 378 -11.02 13.98 8.87
N ALA A 379 -10.19 13.13 8.30
CA ALA A 379 -10.26 11.77 8.75
C ALA A 379 -11.62 11.01 8.67
N MET A 380 -11.92 10.42 9.82
CA MET A 380 -13.11 9.64 10.17
C MET A 380 -14.29 10.41 10.81
N MET A 381 -14.23 11.72 11.13
CA MET A 381 -15.23 12.42 11.99
C MET A 381 -16.21 13.39 11.29
N LEU A 382 -16.71 13.12 10.09
CA LEU A 382 -17.89 13.86 9.56
C LEU A 382 -18.96 12.94 8.98
N ALA A 383 -19.40 11.98 9.81
CA ALA A 383 -20.61 11.19 9.62
C ALA A 383 -21.50 11.27 10.89
N LEU A 384 -22.03 12.46 11.17
CA LEU A 384 -23.36 12.68 11.76
C LEU A 384 -23.85 14.03 11.23
N GLY A 385 -24.80 13.95 10.31
CA GLY A 385 -25.34 15.02 9.48
C GLY A 385 -25.69 14.47 8.12
#